data_AF-A0A2T5IYW7-F1
#
_entry.id   AF-A0A2T5IYW7-F1
#
_cell.length_a   1.000
_cell.length_b   1.000
_cell.length_c   1.000
_cell.angle_alpha   90.00
_cell.angle_beta   90.00
_cell.angle_gamma   90.00
#
_symmetry.space_group_name_H-M   'P 1'
#
loop_
_entity.id
_entity.type
_entity.pdbx_description
1 polymer ?
#
loop_
_entity_poly.entity_id
_entity_poly.type
_entity_poly.pdbx_seq_one_letter_code
_entity_poly.pdbx_strand_id
1 'polypeptide(L)'
;MMHSPDDKLREDGTIDYVPPVITQPLAIIKDSDSTLTPRPTVLFSDEQLTPFILGETENRIELSHLVMLQSAAIALLAQTQREILVISPDLEHERFDNDAFINALSGFSRSSRYTITRILLADPRLAIADGHRLVKLMRKLSSLIEIRQAHEDDIPHLEAVMIADNMGLLRCTQRDPWRGSLLAKGIPYAQQARQRFLEWWERSSEIMDFRELKI
;
A
#
# COMPACT_ATOMS: atom_id res chain seq x y z
N MET A 1 -6.53 -54.20 -32.04
CA MET A 1 -7.61 -54.48 -31.05
C MET A 1 -7.02 -54.12 -29.69
N MET A 2 -7.16 -52.90 -29.18
CA MET A 2 -8.38 -52.24 -28.71
C MET A 2 -9.02 -53.05 -27.56
N HIS A 3 -8.83 -52.60 -26.31
CA HIS A 3 -9.84 -52.52 -25.25
C HIS A 3 -9.25 -51.77 -24.03
N SER A 4 -9.68 -50.52 -23.84
CA SER A 4 -9.57 -49.76 -22.58
C SER A 4 -10.43 -50.42 -21.50
N PRO A 5 -10.10 -50.29 -20.20
CA PRO A 5 -10.99 -50.71 -19.14
C PRO A 5 -12.09 -49.65 -18.93
N ASP A 6 -13.32 -50.14 -18.88
CA ASP A 6 -14.58 -49.45 -18.63
C ASP A 6 -14.51 -48.40 -17.50
N ASP A 7 -14.71 -47.14 -17.88
CA ASP A 7 -15.19 -46.10 -16.97
C ASP A 7 -16.72 -46.23 -16.91
N LYS A 8 -17.23 -46.90 -15.86
CA LYS A 8 -18.67 -47.09 -15.66
C LYS A 8 -19.30 -45.78 -15.22
N LEU A 9 -19.72 -44.97 -16.20
CA LEU A 9 -20.68 -43.90 -16.00
C LEU A 9 -21.97 -44.49 -15.42
N ARG A 10 -22.38 -44.02 -14.23
CA ARG A 10 -23.76 -44.18 -13.74
C ARG A 10 -24.65 -43.16 -14.46
N GLU A 11 -25.91 -43.53 -14.73
CA GLU A 11 -26.90 -42.70 -15.44
C GLU A 11 -27.26 -41.37 -14.71
N ASP A 12 -26.71 -41.10 -13.53
CA ASP A 12 -26.94 -39.87 -12.75
C ASP A 12 -25.88 -38.77 -12.95
N GLY A 13 -24.86 -39.02 -13.79
CA GLY A 13 -23.79 -38.06 -14.09
C GLY A 13 -22.74 -37.91 -12.98
N THR A 14 -22.74 -38.79 -11.98
CA THR A 14 -21.76 -38.76 -10.88
C THR A 14 -20.55 -39.64 -11.21
N ILE A 15 -19.34 -39.08 -11.10
CA ILE A 15 -18.07 -39.81 -11.24
C ILE A 15 -17.59 -40.18 -9.84
N ASP A 16 -17.38 -41.47 -9.58
CA ASP A 16 -16.78 -41.95 -8.34
C ASP A 16 -15.28 -41.58 -8.34
N TYR A 17 -14.92 -40.47 -7.66
CA TYR A 17 -13.52 -40.07 -7.50
C TYR A 17 -12.81 -40.99 -6.50
N VAL A 18 -11.94 -41.85 -7.01
CA VAL A 18 -11.00 -42.62 -6.19
C VAL A 18 -9.68 -41.85 -6.14
N PRO A 19 -9.28 -41.28 -4.98
CA PRO A 19 -8.01 -40.59 -4.88
C PRO A 19 -6.85 -41.55 -5.16
N PRO A 20 -5.82 -41.12 -5.92
CA PRO A 20 -4.66 -41.95 -6.17
C PRO A 20 -3.93 -42.26 -4.85
N VAL A 21 -3.45 -43.50 -4.72
CA VAL A 21 -2.68 -43.93 -3.55
C VAL A 21 -1.35 -43.19 -3.55
N ILE A 22 -1.18 -42.25 -2.60
CA ILE A 22 0.05 -41.50 -2.42
C ILE A 22 1.07 -42.42 -1.72
N THR A 23 2.01 -42.96 -2.48
CA THR A 23 3.06 -43.89 -1.98
C THR A 23 4.29 -43.18 -1.41
N GLN A 24 4.36 -41.85 -1.47
CA GLN A 24 5.47 -41.06 -0.94
C GLN A 24 4.99 -40.15 0.20
N PRO A 25 5.77 -39.99 1.29
CA PRO A 25 5.42 -39.06 2.35
C PRO A 25 5.43 -37.63 1.80
N LEU A 26 4.29 -36.94 1.94
CA LEU A 26 4.16 -35.54 1.54
C LEU A 26 5.07 -34.68 2.42
N ALA A 27 6.05 -34.02 1.82
CA ALA A 27 6.89 -33.03 2.49
C ALA A 27 6.23 -31.66 2.36
N ILE A 28 6.08 -30.95 3.48
CA ILE A 28 5.73 -29.52 3.46
C ILE A 28 6.96 -28.78 2.93
N ILE A 29 6.97 -28.52 1.63
CA ILE A 29 7.93 -27.59 1.04
C ILE A 29 7.39 -26.20 1.35
N LYS A 30 7.93 -25.59 2.40
CA LYS A 30 7.74 -24.16 2.64
C LYS A 30 8.32 -23.45 1.42
N ASP A 31 7.47 -22.76 0.66
CA ASP A 31 7.90 -21.92 -0.45
C ASP A 31 9.04 -21.03 0.06
N SER A 32 10.19 -21.07 -0.61
CA SER A 32 11.35 -20.28 -0.18
C SER A 32 10.93 -18.82 -0.14
N ASP A 33 11.12 -18.18 1.01
CA ASP A 33 10.75 -16.79 1.37
C ASP A 33 11.48 -15.72 0.50
N SER A 34 11.81 -16.00 -0.76
CA SER A 34 12.78 -15.24 -1.57
C SER A 34 12.28 -14.83 -2.95
N THR A 35 10.97 -14.79 -3.22
CA THR A 35 10.49 -13.84 -4.25
C THR A 35 10.50 -12.44 -3.64
N LEU A 36 11.70 -11.92 -3.38
CA LEU A 36 11.93 -10.49 -3.20
C LEU A 36 11.42 -9.84 -4.47
N THR A 37 10.18 -9.35 -4.43
CA THR A 37 9.64 -8.56 -5.54
C THR A 37 10.60 -7.37 -5.66
N PRO A 38 11.34 -7.21 -6.77
CA PRO A 38 12.33 -6.16 -6.87
C PRO A 38 11.60 -4.83 -6.66
N ARG A 39 12.06 -4.05 -5.68
CA ARG A 39 11.51 -2.71 -5.46
C ARG A 39 11.81 -1.88 -6.70
N PRO A 40 10.88 -1.03 -7.16
CA PRO A 40 11.16 -0.15 -8.29
C PRO A 40 12.39 0.72 -7.98
N THR A 41 13.38 0.67 -8.87
CA THR A 41 14.54 1.57 -8.82
C THR A 41 14.07 2.97 -9.22
N VAL A 42 14.13 3.91 -8.28
CA VAL A 42 13.80 5.31 -8.57
C VAL A 42 14.96 5.95 -9.32
N LEU A 43 14.70 6.44 -10.53
CA LEU A 43 15.64 7.28 -11.26
C LEU A 43 15.49 8.70 -10.73
N PHE A 44 16.48 9.16 -9.96
CA PHE A 44 16.59 10.55 -9.54
C PHE A 44 17.27 11.34 -10.66
N SER A 45 16.56 12.24 -11.34
CA SER A 45 17.21 13.36 -12.03
C SER A 45 17.28 14.53 -11.05
N ASP A 46 18.44 15.20 -10.94
CA ASP A 46 18.65 16.34 -10.02
C ASP A 46 17.59 17.45 -10.18
N GLU A 47 16.95 17.54 -11.35
CA GLU A 47 15.89 18.49 -11.67
C GLU A 47 14.53 18.16 -11.01
N GLN A 48 14.32 16.94 -10.50
CA GLN A 48 13.01 16.46 -10.03
C GLN A 48 12.95 16.10 -8.55
N LEU A 49 14.03 15.57 -7.98
CA LEU A 49 14.11 15.29 -6.54
C LEU A 49 15.57 15.08 -6.16
N THR A 50 16.04 15.83 -5.17
CA THR A 50 17.37 15.61 -4.60
C THR A 50 17.47 14.18 -4.03
N PRO A 51 18.49 13.39 -4.41
CA PRO A 51 18.70 12.05 -3.86
C PRO A 51 18.76 12.08 -2.34
N PHE A 52 18.18 11.08 -1.69
CA PHE A 52 18.18 10.95 -0.23
C PHE A 52 18.20 9.48 0.19
N ILE A 53 18.68 9.25 1.40
CA ILE A 53 18.66 7.95 2.08
C ILE A 53 17.82 8.09 3.35
N LEU A 54 16.74 7.29 3.45
CA LEU A 54 15.85 7.23 4.60
C LEU A 54 16.65 6.91 5.87
N GLY A 55 16.49 7.71 6.91
CA GLY A 55 17.21 7.56 8.19
C GLY A 55 18.63 8.15 8.23
N GLU A 56 19.19 8.54 7.08
CA GLU A 56 20.55 9.10 7.00
C GLU A 56 20.56 10.57 6.57
N THR A 57 19.79 10.94 5.54
CA THR A 57 19.77 12.32 5.02
C THR A 57 19.08 13.27 6.00
N GLU A 58 19.86 14.17 6.59
CA GLU A 58 19.38 15.09 7.64
C GLU A 58 18.67 16.33 7.09
N ASN A 59 19.01 16.75 5.88
CA ASN A 59 18.47 17.95 5.28
C ASN A 59 16.99 17.79 4.93
N ARG A 60 16.23 18.85 5.21
CA ARG A 60 14.87 19.00 4.70
C ARG A 60 14.91 19.32 3.22
N ILE A 61 14.17 18.55 2.43
CA ILE A 61 14.02 18.76 0.99
C ILE A 61 12.66 19.42 0.75
N GLU A 62 12.67 20.64 0.23
CA GLU A 62 11.45 21.33 -0.16
C GLU A 62 10.95 20.81 -1.52
N LEU A 63 9.64 20.60 -1.63
CA LEU A 63 9.00 20.05 -2.81
C LEU A 63 8.05 21.10 -3.37
N SER A 64 8.38 21.66 -4.53
CA SER A 64 7.73 22.87 -5.06
C SER A 64 6.61 22.61 -6.06
N HIS A 65 6.40 21.34 -6.44
CA HIS A 65 5.40 20.93 -7.43
C HIS A 65 5.02 19.46 -7.27
N LEU A 66 3.91 19.06 -7.92
CA LEU A 66 3.30 17.73 -7.83
C LEU A 66 4.28 16.59 -8.16
N VAL A 67 5.08 16.75 -9.22
CA VAL A 67 6.01 15.70 -9.66
C VAL A 67 7.05 15.38 -8.57
N MET A 68 7.59 16.39 -7.86
CA MET A 68 8.50 16.12 -6.75
C MET A 68 7.82 15.36 -5.60
N LEU A 69 6.56 15.68 -5.30
CA LEU A 69 5.75 15.01 -4.27
C LEU A 69 5.47 13.55 -4.63
N GLN A 70 5.17 13.26 -5.90
CA GLN A 70 5.00 11.90 -6.42
C GLN A 70 6.32 11.12 -6.32
N SER A 71 7.41 11.68 -6.84
CA SER A 71 8.74 11.06 -6.82
C SER A 71 9.22 10.80 -5.39
N ALA A 72 8.98 11.73 -4.47
CA ALA A 72 9.34 11.57 -3.05
C ALA A 72 8.54 10.45 -2.38
N ALA A 73 7.24 10.33 -2.69
CA ALA A 73 6.42 9.26 -2.14
C ALA A 73 6.88 7.88 -2.66
N ILE A 74 7.18 7.77 -3.96
CA ILE A 74 7.70 6.54 -4.57
C ILE A 74 9.07 6.17 -3.98
N ALA A 75 9.97 7.14 -3.84
CA ALA A 75 11.29 6.94 -3.25
C ALA A 75 11.22 6.52 -1.78
N LEU A 76 10.29 7.09 -0.99
CA LEU A 76 10.05 6.64 0.37
C LEU A 76 9.57 5.19 0.43
N LEU A 77 8.58 4.82 -0.39
CA LEU A 77 8.08 3.45 -0.47
C LEU A 77 9.19 2.46 -0.83
N ALA A 78 10.07 2.85 -1.76
CA ALA A 78 11.20 2.02 -2.18
C ALA A 78 12.26 1.82 -1.07
N GLN A 79 12.36 2.72 -0.09
CA GLN A 79 13.37 2.63 0.98
C GLN A 79 12.82 2.09 2.30
N THR A 80 11.52 2.21 2.54
CA THR A 80 10.85 1.78 3.78
C THR A 80 10.91 0.26 3.96
N GLN A 81 11.02 -0.22 5.20
CA GLN A 81 11.22 -1.63 5.53
C GLN A 81 10.08 -2.24 6.34
N ARG A 82 9.35 -1.46 7.15
CA ARG A 82 8.40 -1.98 8.14
C ARG A 82 7.03 -1.32 8.07
N GLU A 83 6.95 0.00 7.99
CA GLU A 83 5.67 0.67 8.20
C GLU A 83 5.51 1.90 7.31
N ILE A 84 4.39 1.94 6.58
CA ILE A 84 3.89 3.10 5.88
C ILE A 84 2.54 3.48 6.46
N LEU A 85 2.46 4.70 7.00
CA LEU A 85 1.22 5.30 7.46
C LEU A 85 0.94 6.54 6.60
N VAL A 86 -0.27 6.66 6.10
CA VAL A 86 -0.67 7.78 5.23
C VAL A 86 -1.90 8.45 5.80
N ILE A 87 -1.86 9.77 5.93
CA ILE A 87 -3.05 10.60 6.17
C ILE A 87 -3.27 11.38 4.89
N SER A 88 -4.48 11.28 4.33
CA SER A 88 -4.86 12.01 3.13
C SER A 88 -6.29 12.52 3.28
N PRO A 89 -6.62 13.73 2.82
CA PRO A 89 -7.99 14.20 2.90
C PRO A 89 -8.91 13.49 1.88
N ASP A 90 -8.39 13.00 0.75
CA ASP A 90 -9.21 12.47 -0.36
C ASP A 90 -8.50 11.42 -1.25
N LEU A 91 -7.42 10.79 -0.75
CA LEU A 91 -6.49 9.94 -1.50
C LEU A 91 -5.72 10.61 -2.63
N GLU A 92 -5.90 11.91 -2.89
CA GLU A 92 -5.06 12.67 -3.83
C GLU A 92 -4.90 11.99 -5.18
N HIS A 93 -5.97 11.91 -6.00
CA HIS A 93 -5.90 11.26 -7.32
C HIS A 93 -4.68 11.70 -8.14
N GLU A 94 -4.42 13.01 -8.21
CA GLU A 94 -3.24 13.56 -8.89
C GLU A 94 -1.91 13.02 -8.36
N ARG A 95 -1.80 12.68 -7.08
CA ARG A 95 -0.55 12.27 -6.42
C ARG A 95 -0.38 10.75 -6.32
N PHE A 96 -1.46 10.01 -6.05
CA PHE A 96 -1.40 8.58 -5.76
C PHE A 96 -2.05 7.68 -6.81
N ASP A 97 -2.84 8.22 -7.75
CA ASP A 97 -3.59 7.41 -8.74
C ASP A 97 -2.80 7.16 -10.03
N ASN A 98 -1.53 6.76 -9.91
CA ASN A 98 -0.64 6.47 -11.04
C ASN A 98 0.07 5.11 -10.86
N ASP A 99 0.48 4.49 -11.98
CA ASP A 99 1.08 3.15 -11.96
C ASP A 99 2.37 3.08 -11.14
N ALA A 100 3.21 4.11 -11.18
CA ALA A 100 4.47 4.12 -10.46
C ALA A 100 4.24 4.04 -8.93
N PHE A 101 3.31 4.83 -8.41
CA PHE A 101 2.93 4.81 -7.00
C PHE A 101 2.29 3.47 -6.60
N ILE A 102 1.32 2.98 -7.39
CA ILE A 102 0.62 1.71 -7.11
C ILE A 102 1.59 0.53 -7.10
N ASN A 103 2.51 0.47 -8.06
CA ASN A 103 3.53 -0.57 -8.12
C ASN A 103 4.52 -0.48 -6.96
N ALA A 104 4.94 0.73 -6.57
CA ALA A 104 5.82 0.93 -5.43
C ALA A 104 5.16 0.50 -4.11
N LEU A 105 3.89 0.89 -3.88
CA LEU A 105 3.16 0.50 -2.69
C LEU A 105 2.90 -1.00 -2.66
N SER A 106 2.49 -1.60 -3.78
CA SER A 106 2.33 -3.05 -3.90
C SER A 106 3.65 -3.79 -3.62
N GLY A 107 4.77 -3.29 -4.12
CA GLY A 107 6.10 -3.85 -3.87
C GLY A 107 6.48 -3.78 -2.39
N PHE A 108 6.25 -2.64 -1.74
CA PHE A 108 6.46 -2.47 -0.30
C PHE A 108 5.59 -3.44 0.51
N SER A 109 4.27 -3.43 0.31
CA SER A 109 3.33 -4.25 1.10
C SER A 109 3.57 -5.75 0.94
N ARG A 110 4.17 -6.20 -0.17
CA ARG A 110 4.51 -7.61 -0.42
C ARG A 110 5.96 -7.97 -0.07
N SER A 111 6.78 -6.99 0.34
CA SER A 111 8.20 -7.22 0.61
C SER A 111 8.47 -8.05 1.85
N SER A 112 7.52 -8.11 2.78
CA SER A 112 7.57 -8.94 3.99
C SER A 112 6.18 -9.11 4.58
N ARG A 113 5.89 -10.25 5.21
CA ARG A 113 4.65 -10.44 5.99
C ARG A 113 4.51 -9.49 7.18
N TYR A 114 5.59 -8.81 7.56
CA TYR A 114 5.64 -7.89 8.68
C TYR A 114 5.48 -6.42 8.27
N THR A 115 5.36 -6.13 6.97
CA THR A 115 5.09 -4.76 6.53
C THR A 115 3.67 -4.36 6.90
N ILE A 116 3.51 -3.13 7.35
CA ILE A 116 2.21 -2.54 7.69
C ILE A 116 1.96 -1.37 6.74
N THR A 117 0.81 -1.37 6.07
CA THR A 117 0.32 -0.23 5.30
C THR A 117 -1.06 0.17 5.82
N ARG A 118 -1.16 1.39 6.33
CA ARG A 118 -2.42 1.96 6.83
C ARG A 118 -2.65 3.35 6.28
N ILE A 119 -3.86 3.61 5.82
CA ILE A 119 -4.24 4.88 5.20
C ILE A 119 -5.48 5.42 5.91
N LEU A 120 -5.36 6.58 6.53
CA LEU A 120 -6.44 7.32 7.15
C LEU A 120 -6.94 8.38 6.18
N LEU A 121 -8.24 8.37 5.91
CA LEU A 121 -8.89 9.19 4.89
C LEU A 121 -9.93 10.12 5.53
N ALA A 122 -9.92 11.41 5.19
CA ALA A 122 -10.95 12.32 5.68
C ALA A 122 -12.28 12.14 4.92
N ASP A 123 -12.22 12.20 3.59
CA ASP A 123 -13.37 12.14 2.70
C ASP A 123 -13.18 11.06 1.62
N PRO A 124 -13.92 9.94 1.69
CA PRO A 124 -13.84 8.88 0.70
C PRO A 124 -14.65 9.14 -0.57
N ARG A 125 -15.50 10.18 -0.62
CA ARG A 125 -16.52 10.34 -1.67
C ARG A 125 -15.92 10.38 -3.08
N LEU A 126 -14.84 11.13 -3.28
CA LEU A 126 -14.18 11.25 -4.58
C LEU A 126 -13.60 9.90 -5.03
N ALA A 127 -12.90 9.20 -4.12
CA ALA A 127 -12.31 7.90 -4.41
C ALA A 127 -13.36 6.82 -4.72
N ILE A 128 -14.57 6.92 -4.15
CA ILE A 128 -15.71 6.04 -4.46
C ILE A 128 -16.30 6.39 -5.82
N ALA A 129 -16.52 7.68 -6.09
CA ALA A 129 -17.18 8.16 -7.31
C ALA A 129 -16.34 7.90 -8.57
N ASP A 130 -15.05 8.25 -8.51
CA ASP A 130 -14.16 8.19 -9.67
C ASP A 130 -13.37 6.87 -9.75
N GLY A 131 -13.33 6.12 -8.64
CA GLY A 131 -12.70 4.81 -8.56
C GLY A 131 -11.17 4.86 -8.51
N HIS A 132 -10.62 5.05 -7.32
CA HIS A 132 -9.17 5.18 -7.11
C HIS A 132 -8.41 3.84 -7.22
N ARG A 133 -7.23 3.79 -7.88
CA ARG A 133 -6.42 2.56 -8.01
C ARG A 133 -5.95 1.99 -6.67
N LEU A 134 -5.69 2.83 -5.66
CA LEU A 134 -5.41 2.38 -4.29
C LEU A 134 -6.54 1.54 -3.69
N VAL A 135 -7.80 1.87 -3.95
CA VAL A 135 -8.94 1.08 -3.48
C VAL A 135 -8.91 -0.30 -4.15
N LYS A 136 -8.61 -0.35 -5.45
CA LYS A 136 -8.43 -1.62 -6.19
C LYS A 136 -7.24 -2.43 -5.65
N LEU A 137 -6.13 -1.78 -5.31
CA LEU A 137 -4.95 -2.44 -4.74
C LEU A 137 -5.26 -3.00 -3.34
N MET A 138 -5.89 -2.20 -2.48
CA MET A 138 -6.31 -2.61 -1.14
C MET A 138 -7.20 -3.84 -1.20
N ARG A 139 -8.18 -3.90 -2.10
CA ARG A 139 -9.03 -5.09 -2.28
C ARG A 139 -8.23 -6.36 -2.63
N LYS A 140 -7.18 -6.22 -3.44
CA LYS A 140 -6.31 -7.36 -3.83
C LYS A 140 -5.36 -7.78 -2.70
N LEU A 141 -4.99 -6.84 -1.82
CA LEU A 141 -4.02 -7.01 -0.74
C LEU A 141 -4.66 -6.70 0.62
N SER A 142 -5.89 -7.18 0.86
CA SER A 142 -6.73 -6.75 1.98
C SER A 142 -6.18 -7.09 3.37
N SER A 143 -5.23 -8.03 3.45
CA SER A 143 -4.53 -8.37 4.69
C SER A 143 -3.27 -7.53 4.93
N LEU A 144 -2.83 -6.74 3.93
CA LEU A 144 -1.57 -5.99 3.95
C LEU A 144 -1.78 -4.48 3.89
N ILE A 145 -2.89 -4.04 3.28
CA ILE A 145 -3.25 -2.64 3.13
C ILE A 145 -4.62 -2.44 3.75
N GLU A 146 -4.71 -1.46 4.64
CA GLU A 146 -5.96 -1.06 5.26
C GLU A 146 -6.23 0.42 5.02
N ILE A 147 -7.44 0.75 4.60
CA ILE A 147 -7.90 2.13 4.43
C ILE A 147 -9.13 2.34 5.30
N ARG A 148 -9.07 3.34 6.18
CA ARG A 148 -10.15 3.71 7.11
C ARG A 148 -10.49 5.19 6.99
N GLN A 149 -11.72 5.52 7.33
CA GLN A 149 -12.18 6.91 7.40
C GLN A 149 -11.96 7.46 8.81
N ALA A 150 -11.35 8.64 8.89
CA ALA A 150 -11.18 9.37 10.15
C ALA A 150 -12.53 9.73 10.79
N HIS A 151 -12.54 9.81 12.11
CA HIS A 151 -13.69 10.31 12.86
C HIS A 151 -13.95 11.79 12.52
N GLU A 152 -15.21 12.21 12.51
CA GLU A 152 -15.62 13.58 12.12
C GLU A 152 -14.91 14.67 12.93
N ASP A 153 -14.78 14.49 14.26
CA ASP A 153 -14.06 15.40 15.15
C ASP A 153 -12.56 15.54 14.83
N ASP A 154 -11.95 14.52 14.20
CA ASP A 154 -10.51 14.49 13.92
C ASP A 154 -10.19 15.12 12.56
N ILE A 155 -11.14 15.10 11.62
CA ILE A 155 -10.97 15.59 10.24
C ILE A 155 -10.36 17.00 10.16
N PRO A 156 -10.82 18.00 10.94
CA PRO A 156 -10.26 19.36 10.90
C PRO A 156 -8.78 19.46 11.31
N HIS A 157 -8.25 18.43 11.97
CA HIS A 157 -6.89 18.38 12.51
C HIS A 157 -5.94 17.53 11.66
N LEU A 158 -6.45 16.88 10.60
CA LEU A 158 -5.63 16.03 9.74
C LEU A 158 -4.68 16.87 8.88
N GLU A 159 -3.42 16.44 8.85
CA GLU A 159 -2.42 16.95 7.93
C GLU A 159 -2.14 15.88 6.85
N ALA A 160 -2.02 16.29 5.59
CA ALA A 160 -1.71 15.38 4.49
C ALA A 160 -0.24 14.92 4.59
N VAL A 161 -0.01 13.73 5.14
CA VAL A 161 1.33 13.21 5.45
C VAL A 161 1.50 11.74 5.09
N MET A 162 2.74 11.34 4.81
CA MET A 162 3.17 9.96 4.68
C MET A 162 4.37 9.75 5.60
N ILE A 163 4.28 8.74 6.47
CA ILE A 163 5.27 8.39 7.48
C ILE A 163 5.91 7.07 7.09
N ALA A 164 7.24 7.00 7.14
CA ALA A 164 8.04 5.83 6.79
C ALA A 164 8.90 5.39 7.99
N ASP A 165 8.72 4.14 8.44
CA ASP A 165 9.49 3.49 9.50
C ASP A 165 9.69 4.33 10.78
N ASN A 166 8.71 5.19 11.11
CA ASN A 166 8.79 6.09 12.26
C ASN A 166 10.03 7.04 12.24
N MET A 167 10.60 7.28 11.05
CA MET A 167 11.80 8.10 10.88
C MET A 167 11.71 9.08 9.70
N GLY A 168 11.03 8.69 8.62
CA GLY A 168 10.79 9.52 7.45
C GLY A 168 9.42 10.18 7.50
N LEU A 169 9.33 11.42 7.03
CA LEU A 169 8.08 12.18 6.97
C LEU A 169 8.01 13.01 5.69
N LEU A 170 7.02 12.71 4.85
CA LEU A 170 6.65 13.47 3.67
C LEU A 170 5.34 14.19 3.93
N ARG A 171 5.32 15.51 3.78
CA ARG A 171 4.12 16.35 4.00
C ARG A 171 3.73 17.06 2.73
N CYS A 172 2.44 17.13 2.46
CA CYS A 172 1.84 18.05 1.49
C CYS A 172 1.25 19.23 2.26
N THR A 173 1.78 20.44 2.03
CA THR A 173 1.37 21.65 2.75
C THR A 173 0.36 22.48 1.95
N GLN A 174 0.34 22.36 0.63
CA GLN A 174 -0.56 23.09 -0.26
C GLN A 174 -0.79 22.27 -1.54
N ARG A 175 -1.97 22.39 -2.16
CA ARG A 175 -2.32 21.69 -3.41
C ARG A 175 -2.44 22.58 -4.63
N ASP A 176 -2.72 23.87 -4.43
CA ASP A 176 -2.80 24.84 -5.51
C ASP A 176 -1.96 26.09 -5.18
N PRO A 177 -0.70 26.18 -5.67
CA PRO A 177 0.04 25.10 -6.32
C PRO A 177 0.49 24.03 -5.32
N TRP A 178 0.76 22.82 -5.83
CA TRP A 178 1.29 21.71 -5.05
C TRP A 178 2.62 22.06 -4.38
N ARG A 179 2.67 21.98 -3.05
CA ARG A 179 3.87 22.20 -2.24
C ARG A 179 3.95 21.23 -1.07
N GLY A 180 5.15 20.96 -0.63
CA GLY A 180 5.39 20.11 0.51
C GLY A 180 6.86 20.03 0.89
N SER A 181 7.16 19.06 1.74
CA SER A 181 8.53 18.85 2.20
C SER A 181 8.76 17.39 2.57
N LEU A 182 9.99 16.94 2.38
CA LEU A 182 10.47 15.64 2.82
C LEU A 182 11.53 15.81 3.92
N LEU A 183 11.34 15.09 5.01
CA LEU A 183 12.37 14.81 6.02
C LEU A 183 12.71 13.33 5.94
N ALA A 184 13.84 12.98 5.31
CA ALA A 184 14.30 11.60 5.24
C ALA A 184 14.78 11.07 6.60
N LYS A 185 15.32 11.95 7.45
CA LYS A 185 15.67 11.67 8.85
C LYS A 185 14.98 12.67 9.78
N GLY A 186 13.65 12.57 9.88
CA GLY A 186 12.80 13.44 10.68
C GLY A 186 12.27 12.79 11.95
N ILE A 187 13.06 11.98 12.66
CA ILE A 187 12.60 11.06 13.73
C ILE A 187 11.61 11.70 14.72
N PRO A 188 11.87 12.87 15.34
CA PRO A 188 10.92 13.45 16.30
C PRO A 188 9.56 13.80 15.66
N TYR A 189 9.58 14.32 14.43
CA TYR A 189 8.38 14.68 13.68
C TYR A 189 7.62 13.44 13.20
N ALA A 190 8.33 12.42 12.73
CA ALA A 190 7.75 11.15 12.30
C ALA A 190 7.09 10.43 13.48
N GLN A 191 7.73 10.43 14.65
CA GLN A 191 7.18 9.87 15.89
C GLN A 191 5.93 10.59 16.35
N GLN A 192 5.94 11.91 16.34
CA GLN A 192 4.76 12.70 16.70
C GLN A 192 3.59 12.45 15.73
N ALA A 193 3.86 12.46 14.42
CA ALA A 193 2.84 12.21 13.40
C ALA A 193 2.29 10.77 13.50
N ARG A 194 3.16 9.79 13.75
CA ARG A 194 2.77 8.39 13.98
C ARG A 194 1.89 8.23 15.21
N GLN A 195 2.25 8.88 16.32
CA GLN A 195 1.46 8.79 17.55
C GLN A 195 0.03 9.31 17.31
N ARG A 196 -0.10 10.50 16.70
CA ARG A 196 -1.41 11.06 16.31
C ARG A 196 -2.17 10.17 15.34
N PHE A 197 -1.47 9.62 14.34
CA PHE A 197 -2.06 8.67 13.41
C PHE A 197 -2.72 7.51 14.14
N LEU A 198 -2.02 6.89 15.08
CA LEU A 198 -2.53 5.73 15.82
C LEU A 198 -3.72 6.11 16.70
N GLU A 199 -3.68 7.27 17.37
CA GLU A 199 -4.81 7.79 18.16
C GLU A 199 -6.08 7.95 17.31
N TRP A 200 -5.96 8.56 16.13
CA TRP A 200 -7.07 8.68 15.18
C TRP A 200 -7.47 7.34 14.57
N TRP A 201 -6.52 6.44 14.35
CA TRP A 201 -6.76 5.11 13.79
C TRP A 201 -7.66 4.26 14.68
N GLU A 202 -7.47 4.31 16.00
CA GLU A 202 -8.32 3.57 16.95
C GLU A 202 -9.78 4.04 16.95
N ARG A 203 -10.03 5.30 16.58
CA ARG A 203 -11.37 5.89 16.47
C ARG A 203 -11.94 5.84 15.05
N SER A 204 -11.13 5.46 14.07
CA SER A 204 -11.49 5.44 12.66
C SER A 204 -12.43 4.28 12.33
N SER A 205 -13.20 4.44 11.25
CA SER A 205 -14.18 3.45 10.80
C SER A 205 -13.79 2.83 9.46
N GLU A 206 -14.18 1.59 9.23
CA GLU A 206 -14.04 0.95 7.92
C GLU A 206 -14.97 1.63 6.90
N ILE A 207 -14.50 1.75 5.64
CA ILE A 207 -15.29 2.31 4.54
C ILE A 207 -15.95 1.15 3.79
N MET A 208 -17.25 0.94 3.98
CA MET A 208 -17.97 -0.21 3.40
C MET A 208 -17.94 -0.22 1.87
N ASP A 209 -18.13 0.93 1.22
CA ASP A 209 -18.04 1.07 -0.24
C ASP A 209 -16.68 0.59 -0.82
N PHE A 210 -15.61 0.65 -0.02
CA PHE A 210 -14.30 0.17 -0.45
C PHE A 210 -14.21 -1.35 -0.48
N ARG A 211 -15.12 -2.09 0.14
CA ARG A 211 -15.19 -3.56 0.07
C ARG A 211 -16.15 -4.07 -1.00
N GLU A 212 -17.14 -3.28 -1.38
CA GLU A 212 -18.15 -3.71 -2.35
C GLU A 212 -17.63 -3.71 -3.79
N LEU A 213 -17.80 -4.83 -4.49
CA LEU A 213 -17.69 -4.89 -5.94
C LEU A 213 -19.01 -4.33 -6.51
N LYS A 214 -19.01 -3.07 -6.95
CA LYS A 214 -20.06 -2.59 -7.84
C LYS A 214 -19.88 -3.32 -9.18
N ILE A 215 -20.81 -4.23 -9.47
CA ILE A 215 -20.91 -5.05 -10.70
C ILE A 215 -21.44 -4.16 -11.83
#